data_AF-A0AAU7YA46-F1
#
_entry.id   AF-A0AAU7YA46-F1
#
_cell.length_a   1.000
_cell.length_b   1.000
_cell.length_c   1.000
_cell.angle_alpha   90.00
_cell.angle_beta   90.00
_cell.angle_gamma   90.00
#
_symmetry.space_group_name_H-M   'P 1'
#
loop_
_entity.id
_entity.type
_entity.pdbx_description
1 polymer ?
#
loop_
_entity_poly.entity_id
_entity_poly.type
_entity_poly.pdbx_seq_one_letter_code
_entity_poly.pdbx_strand_id
1 'polypeptide(L)' 'MTLEAWEPYRPQAVKIAVQRYMEKDRAQQPHWFDLVASQCLQGVLLETERERRVYVVIGQPPLGCEFIQDRWPLISA' A
#
# COMPACT_ATOMS: atom_id res chain seq x y z
N MET A 1 12.67 -9.24 0.29
CA MET A 1 12.81 -8.60 -1.02
C MET A 1 13.55 -7.29 -0.79
N THR A 2 14.73 -7.12 -1.38
CA THR A 2 15.56 -5.92 -1.19
C THR A 2 15.21 -4.86 -2.24
N LEU A 3 15.60 -3.61 -2.00
CA LEU A 3 15.41 -2.51 -2.95
C LEU A 3 16.10 -2.78 -4.30
N GLU A 4 17.25 -3.44 -4.27
CA GLU A 4 18.05 -3.85 -5.44
C GLU A 4 17.26 -4.70 -6.44
N ALA A 5 16.33 -5.52 -5.95
CA ALA A 5 15.49 -6.37 -6.80
C ALA A 5 14.53 -5.55 -7.68
N TRP A 6 14.25 -4.30 -7.33
CA TRP A 6 13.33 -3.43 -8.07
C TRP A 6 14.03 -2.50 -9.07
N GLU A 7 15.34 -2.27 -8.93
CA GLU A 7 16.10 -1.33 -9.77
C GLU A 7 15.92 -1.54 -11.29
N PRO A 8 15.93 -2.78 -11.83
CA PRO A 8 15.75 -2.99 -13.27
C PRO A 8 14.42 -2.48 -13.82
N TYR A 9 13.39 -2.40 -12.97
CA TYR A 9 12.05 -1.97 -13.36
C TYR A 9 11.85 -0.46 -13.32
N ARG A 10 12.88 0.31 -12.96
CA ARG A 10 12.85 1.79 -12.85
C ARG A 10 11.60 2.28 -12.10
N PRO A 11 11.39 1.82 -10.86
CA PRO A 11 10.17 2.10 -10.10
C PRO A 11 9.99 3.60 -9.87
N GLN A 12 8.78 4.10 -10.13
CA GLN A 12 8.42 5.48 -9.86
C GLN A 12 7.52 5.55 -8.63
N ALA A 13 7.92 6.34 -7.64
CA ALA A 13 7.07 6.58 -6.47
C ALA A 13 5.82 7.37 -6.86
N VAL A 14 4.65 6.91 -6.45
CA VAL A 14 3.35 7.54 -6.73
C VAL A 14 2.47 7.61 -5.48
N LYS A 15 1.54 8.56 -5.45
CA LYS A 15 0.47 8.66 -4.45
C LYS A 15 -0.82 8.08 -5.03
N ILE A 16 -1.44 7.13 -4.34
CA ILE A 16 -2.70 6.50 -4.75
C ILE A 16 -3.82 7.13 -3.93
N ALA A 17 -4.62 7.96 -4.58
CA ALA A 17 -5.76 8.61 -3.96
C ALA A 17 -6.94 7.61 -3.86
N VAL A 18 -7.35 7.30 -2.63
CA VAL A 18 -8.51 6.47 -2.32
C VAL A 18 -9.25 7.06 -1.13
N GLN A 19 -10.56 6.82 -1.04
CA GLN A 19 -11.36 7.24 0.11
C GLN A 19 -11.17 6.31 1.30
N ARG A 20 -10.93 5.01 1.04
CA ARG A 20 -10.79 3.98 2.06
C ARG A 20 -10.11 2.72 1.50
N TYR A 21 -9.60 1.87 2.39
CA TYR A 21 -9.09 0.53 2.09
C TYR A 21 -9.61 -0.50 3.12
N MET A 22 -9.41 -1.79 2.82
CA MET A 22 -9.92 -2.89 3.64
C MET A 22 -8.81 -3.89 3.93
N GLU A 23 -8.69 -4.28 5.19
CA GLU A 23 -7.88 -5.41 5.62
C GLU A 23 -8.78 -6.47 6.26
N LYS A 24 -8.43 -7.74 6.09
CA LYS A 24 -9.11 -8.84 6.78
C LYS A 24 -8.31 -9.20 8.02
N ASP A 25 -8.97 -9.45 9.14
CA ASP A 25 -8.28 -10.01 10.30
C ASP A 25 -8.01 -11.52 10.12
N ARG A 26 -7.42 -12.14 11.16
CA ARG A 26 -7.14 -13.57 11.21
C ARG A 26 -8.39 -14.46 11.11
N ALA A 27 -9.56 -13.94 11.47
CA ALA A 27 -10.86 -14.61 11.33
C ALA A 27 -11.52 -14.33 9.96
N GLN A 28 -10.82 -13.68 9.02
CA GLN A 28 -11.32 -13.27 7.71
C GLN A 28 -12.43 -12.20 7.75
N GLN A 29 -12.64 -11.56 8.90
CA GLN A 29 -13.61 -10.47 9.03
C GLN A 29 -13.00 -9.21 8.39
N PRO A 30 -13.71 -8.53 7.47
CA PRO A 30 -13.25 -7.27 6.88
C PRO A 30 -13.33 -6.10 7.87
N HIS A 31 -12.27 -5.29 7.88
CA HIS A 31 -12.14 -4.02 8.58
C HIS A 31 -11.82 -2.92 7.58
N TRP A 32 -12.64 -1.87 7.55
CA TRP A 32 -12.48 -0.74 6.62
C TRP A 32 -11.86 0.46 7.34
N PHE A 33 -10.95 1.14 6.65
CA PHE A 33 -10.23 2.30 7.15
C PHE A 33 -10.39 3.45 6.17
N ASP A 34 -10.94 4.56 6.65
CA ASP A 34 -11.12 5.78 5.86
C ASP A 34 -9.85 6.63 5.84
N LEU A 35 -9.54 7.21 4.68
CA LEU A 35 -8.49 8.22 4.53
C LEU A 35 -9.12 9.60 4.47
N VAL A 36 -8.52 10.56 5.19
CA VAL A 36 -8.91 11.97 5.02
C VAL A 36 -8.38 12.52 3.69
N ALA A 37 -8.93 13.64 3.20
CA ALA A 37 -8.57 14.20 1.90
C ALA A 37 -7.07 14.54 1.74
N SER A 38 -6.36 14.78 2.85
CA SER A 38 -4.92 15.02 2.84
C SER A 38 -4.10 13.73 2.87
N GLN A 39 -4.70 12.54 2.87
CA GLN A 39 -4.01 11.27 2.95
C GLN A 39 -4.12 10.49 1.64
N CYS A 40 -3.11 9.65 1.39
CA CYS A 40 -3.07 8.72 0.27
C CYS A 40 -2.32 7.45 0.67
N LEU A 41 -2.51 6.38 -0.10
CA LEU A 41 -1.63 5.22 -0.03
C LEU A 41 -0.36 5.51 -0.84
N GLN A 42 0.79 5.10 -0.32
CA GLN A 42 2.02 5.12 -1.10
C GLN A 42 2.07 3.95 -2.06
N GLY A 43 2.50 4.24 -3.29
CA GLY A 43 2.63 3.23 -4.32
C GLY A 43 3.89 3.36 -5.15
N VAL A 44 4.11 2.33 -5.95
CA VAL A 44 5.17 2.26 -6.96
C VAL A 44 4.53 1.95 -8.30
N LEU A 45 4.73 2.83 -9.27
CA LEU A 45 4.38 2.61 -10.66
C LEU A 45 5.54 1.92 -11.37
N LEU A 46 5.23 0.79 -12.00
CA LEU A 46 6.07 0.17 -13.01
C LEU A 46 5.44 0.39 -14.37
N GLU A 47 6.26 0.84 -15.32
CA GLU A 47 5.85 1.07 -16.70
C GLU A 47 6.70 0.21 -17.63
N THR A 48 6.03 -0.57 -18.47
CA THR A 48 6.60 -1.28 -19.60
C THR A 48 5.95 -0.75 -20.87
N GLU A 49 6.48 -1.09 -22.05
CA GLU A 49 5.91 -0.64 -23.33
C GLU A 49 4.42 -1.00 -23.52
N ARG A 50 3.92 -2.03 -22.83
CA ARG A 50 2.56 -2.55 -23.00
C ARG A 50 1.67 -2.38 -21.79
N GLU A 51 2.24 -2.17 -20.61
CA GLU A 51 1.49 -2.20 -19.36
C GLU A 51 2.03 -1.22 -18.32
N ARG A 52 1.09 -0.65 -17.56
CA ARG A 52 1.33 0.15 -16.35
C ARG A 52 0.71 -0.58 -15.17
N ARG A 53 1.50 -0.78 -14.12
CA ARG A 53 1.05 -1.44 -12.89
C ARG A 53 1.43 -0.59 -11.69
N VAL A 54 0.47 -0.35 -10.80
CA VAL A 54 0.71 0.34 -9.54
C VAL A 54 0.63 -0.68 -8.41
N TYR A 55 1.69 -0.74 -7.60
CA TYR A 55 1.78 -1.59 -6.42
C TYR A 55 1.68 -0.72 -5.17
N VAL A 56 1.01 -1.20 -4.13
CA VAL A 56 0.95 -0.53 -2.83
C VAL A 56 2.22 -0.84 -2.03
N VAL A 57 2.81 0.18 -1.43
CA VAL A 57 3.94 0.01 -0.50
C VAL A 57 3.39 -0.52 0.82
N ILE A 58 4.02 -1.58 1.32
CA ILE A 58 3.61 -2.26 2.56
C ILE A 58 4.65 -2.00 3.65
N GLY A 59 4.18 -1.56 4.82
CA GLY A 59 4.96 -1.34 6.02
C GLY A 59 4.38 -2.08 7.24
N GLN A 60 4.62 -1.52 8.42
CA GLN A 60 4.11 -2.04 9.69
C GLN A 60 2.69 -1.53 9.97
N PRO A 61 1.86 -2.32 10.67
CA PRO A 61 0.54 -1.87 11.11
C PRO A 61 0.63 -0.67 12.07
N PRO A 62 -0.38 0.21 12.07
CA PRO A 62 -0.57 1.21 13.11
C PRO A 62 -0.73 0.55 14.48
N LEU A 63 -0.37 1.30 15.53
CA LEU A 63 -0.53 0.83 16.90
C LEU A 63 -1.99 0.41 17.17
N GLY A 64 -2.16 -0.79 17.70
CA GLY A 64 -3.46 -1.37 18.01
C GLY A 64 -4.13 -2.09 16.85
N CYS A 65 -3.55 -2.08 15.65
CA CYS A 65 -4.06 -2.84 14.48
C CYS A 65 -3.29 -4.14 14.22
N GLU A 66 -2.31 -4.49 15.05
CA GLU A 66 -1.44 -5.67 14.89
C GLU A 66 -2.23 -6.98 14.95
N PHE A 67 -3.41 -6.98 15.58
CA PHE A 67 -4.30 -8.14 15.62
C PHE A 67 -4.98 -8.44 14.27
N ILE A 68 -5.02 -7.46 13.36
CA ILE A 68 -5.65 -7.58 12.05
C ILE A 68 -4.66 -8.20 11.06
N GLN A 69 -3.53 -7.55 10.83
CA GLN A 69 -2.49 -7.98 9.87
C GLN A 69 -1.10 -7.57 10.35
N ASP A 70 -0.10 -8.39 10.01
CA ASP A 70 1.33 -8.11 10.28
C ASP A 70 1.94 -7.15 9.23
N ARG A 71 1.18 -6.84 8.18
CA ARG A 71 1.59 -6.02 7.03
C ARG A 71 0.50 -5.00 6.75
N TRP A 72 0.90 -3.77 6.44
CA TRP A 72 -0.06 -2.68 6.31
C TRP A 72 0.24 -1.74 5.14
N PRO A 73 -0.77 -1.26 4.40
CA PRO A 73 -0.59 -0.20 3.41
C PRO A 73 0.06 1.03 4.04
N LEU A 74 1.15 1.52 3.44
CA LEU A 74 1.80 2.72 3.93
C LEU A 74 0.98 3.96 3.54
N ILE A 75 0.57 4.74 4.54
CA ILE A 75 -0.22 5.97 4.35
C ILE A 75 0.70 7.17 4.50
N SER A 76 0.55 8.17 3.62
CA SER A 76 1.24 9.46 3.76
C SER A 76 0.29 10.64 3.61
N ALA A 77 0.64 11.74 4.29
CA ALA A 77 0.01 13.04 4.09
C ALA A 77 0.47 13.74 2.78
#